data_AF-A0A652KHC8-F1
#
_entry.id   AF-A0A652KHC8-F1
#
_cell.length_a   1.000
_cell.length_b   1.000
_cell.length_c   1.000
_cell.angle_alpha   90.00
_cell.angle_beta   90.00
_cell.angle_gamma   90.00
#
_symmetry.space_group_name_H-M   'P 1'
#
loop_
_entity.id
_entity.type
_entity.pdbx_description
1 polymer ?
#
loop_
_entity_poly.entity_id
_entity_poly.type
_entity_poly.pdbx_seq_one_letter_code
_entity_poly.pdbx_strand_id
1 'polypeptide(L)'
;MSQIAPAAELAAALRDVMTEADRHEPLGEAKFAVLEAAVQLIDADRPELADQPRLRTELLREALGSVRAAAVATGIAVTRANEVSRVLV
;
A
#
# COMPACT_ATOMS: atom_id res chain seq x y z
N MET A 1 9.88 -11.82 24.50
CA MET A 1 10.11 -12.58 23.25
C MET A 1 9.96 -11.62 22.09
N SER A 2 11.00 -11.50 21.27
CA SER A 2 11.16 -10.48 20.22
C SER A 2 10.34 -10.83 18.97
N GLN A 3 9.10 -10.33 18.90
CA GLN A 3 8.28 -10.35 17.68
C GLN A 3 8.58 -9.15 16.75
N ILE A 4 9.52 -8.28 17.12
CA ILE A 4 9.82 -7.02 16.41
C ILE A 4 10.59 -7.28 15.10
N ALA A 5 11.49 -8.27 15.09
CA ALA A 5 12.28 -8.64 13.91
C ALA A 5 11.42 -9.02 12.68
N PRO A 6 10.42 -9.93 12.76
CA PRO A 6 9.65 -10.33 11.58
C PRO A 6 8.78 -9.21 10.99
N ALA A 7 8.24 -8.29 11.82
CA ALA A 7 7.44 -7.18 11.32
C ALA A 7 8.30 -6.11 10.60
N ALA A 8 9.48 -5.82 11.16
CA ALA A 8 10.42 -4.88 10.54
C ALA A 8 11.00 -5.44 9.23
N GLU A 9 11.34 -6.73 9.20
CA GLU A 9 11.81 -7.42 7.99
C GLU A 9 10.73 -7.46 6.90
N LEU A 10 9.47 -7.74 7.27
CA LEU A 10 8.35 -7.70 6.34
C LEU A 10 8.16 -6.28 5.77
N ALA A 11 8.15 -5.25 6.61
CA ALA A 11 8.02 -3.87 6.14
C ALA A 11 9.16 -3.47 5.19
N ALA A 12 10.38 -3.91 5.46
CA ALA A 12 11.52 -3.69 4.57
C ALA A 12 11.32 -4.39 3.22
N ALA A 13 10.96 -5.68 3.23
CA ALA A 13 10.71 -6.45 2.01
C ALA A 13 9.57 -5.85 1.16
N LEU A 14 8.50 -5.36 1.80
CA LEU A 14 7.41 -4.68 1.09
C LEU A 14 7.90 -3.39 0.43
N ARG A 15 8.75 -2.59 1.10
CA ARG A 15 9.35 -1.38 0.51
C ARG A 15 10.24 -1.70 -0.67
N ASP A 16 10.98 -2.81 -0.63
CA ASP A 16 11.79 -3.25 -1.77
C ASP A 16 10.90 -3.57 -2.98
N VAL A 17 9.81 -4.32 -2.76
CA VAL A 17 8.82 -4.62 -3.83
C VAL A 17 8.17 -3.35 -4.37
N MET A 18 7.92 -2.33 -3.52
CA MET A 18 7.39 -1.05 -3.98
C MET A 18 8.30 -0.36 -5.01
N THR A 19 9.61 -0.55 -4.94
CA THR A 19 10.55 0.04 -5.91
C THR A 19 10.43 -0.56 -7.31
N GLU A 20 9.85 -1.74 -7.43
CA GLU A 20 9.63 -2.44 -8.70
C GLU A 20 8.31 -2.06 -9.37
N ALA A 21 7.43 -1.34 -8.68
CA ALA A 21 6.13 -0.97 -9.20
C ALA A 21 6.24 0.17 -10.24
N ASP A 22 5.82 -0.08 -11.48
CA ASP A 22 5.68 0.98 -12.49
C ASP A 22 4.43 1.82 -12.23
N ARG A 23 4.65 2.97 -11.58
CA ARG A 23 3.58 3.89 -11.17
C ARG A 23 2.94 4.68 -12.32
N HIS A 24 3.47 4.59 -13.54
CA HIS A 24 2.85 5.21 -14.71
C HIS A 24 1.61 4.43 -15.18
N GLU A 25 1.57 3.13 -14.88
CA GLU A 25 0.42 2.27 -15.20
C GLU A 25 -0.54 2.17 -14.00
N PRO A 26 -1.87 2.23 -14.23
CA PRO A 26 -2.85 2.16 -13.14
C PRO A 26 -2.74 0.90 -12.27
N LEU A 27 -2.36 -0.24 -12.86
CA LEU A 27 -2.14 -1.47 -12.11
C LEU A 27 -0.88 -1.37 -11.23
N GLY A 28 0.18 -0.72 -11.71
CA GLY A 28 1.40 -0.52 -10.92
C GLY A 28 1.19 0.48 -9.78
N GLU A 29 0.46 1.58 -10.02
CA GLU A 29 0.06 2.50 -8.95
C GLU A 29 -0.84 1.82 -7.91
N ALA A 30 -1.77 0.96 -8.35
CA ALA A 30 -2.60 0.18 -7.42
C ALA A 30 -1.75 -0.75 -6.54
N LYS A 31 -0.78 -1.46 -7.11
CA LYS A 31 0.16 -2.32 -6.36
C LYS A 31 0.97 -1.49 -5.37
N PHE A 32 1.55 -0.38 -5.80
CA PHE A 32 2.33 0.51 -4.95
C PHE A 32 1.51 0.96 -3.74
N ALA A 33 0.30 1.47 -3.97
CA ALA A 33 -0.56 2.00 -2.93
C ALA A 33 -1.05 0.93 -1.92
N VAL A 34 -1.28 -0.31 -2.37
CA VAL A 34 -1.58 -1.43 -1.45
C VAL A 34 -0.40 -1.75 -0.55
N LEU A 35 0.80 -1.82 -1.12
CA LEU A 35 2.02 -2.14 -0.37
C LEU A 35 2.36 -1.01 0.61
N GLU A 36 2.20 0.25 0.21
CA GLU A 36 2.37 1.41 1.07
C GLU A 36 1.42 1.38 2.26
N ALA A 37 0.13 1.08 2.02
CA ALA A 37 -0.84 0.92 3.10
C ALA A 37 -0.46 -0.21 4.06
N ALA A 38 0.03 -1.34 3.53
CA ALA A 38 0.48 -2.47 4.35
C ALA A 38 1.68 -2.08 5.23
N VAL A 39 2.66 -1.36 4.68
CA VAL A 39 3.82 -0.85 5.44
C VAL A 39 3.36 0.09 6.56
N GLN A 40 2.46 1.03 6.27
CA GLN A 40 1.94 1.99 7.26
C GLN A 40 1.17 1.29 8.39
N LEU A 41 0.40 0.24 8.09
CA LEU A 41 -0.30 -0.57 9.10
C LEU A 41 0.68 -1.36 9.98
N ILE A 42 1.71 -1.98 9.38
CA ILE A 42 2.76 -2.69 10.12
C ILE A 42 3.52 -1.71 11.02
N ASP A 43 3.87 -0.54 10.50
CA ASP A 43 4.57 0.51 11.24
C ASP A 43 3.68 1.06 12.38
N ALA A 44 2.37 1.18 12.18
CA ALA A 44 1.41 1.63 13.19
C ALA A 44 1.17 0.64 14.35
N ASP A 45 1.51 -0.64 14.16
CA ASP A 45 1.39 -1.69 15.18
C ASP A 45 2.67 -1.87 16.01
N ARG A 46 3.71 -1.06 15.73
CA ARG A 46 4.97 -1.10 16.46
C ARG A 46 4.78 -0.78 17.95
N PRO A 47 5.35 -1.60 18.87
CA PRO A 47 5.25 -1.35 20.31
C PRO A 47 5.74 0.04 20.74
N GLU A 48 6.74 0.60 20.04
CA GLU A 48 7.30 1.92 20.30
C GLU A 48 6.30 3.06 20.08
N LEU A 49 5.22 2.80 19.35
CA LEU A 49 4.13 3.74 19.12
C LEU A 49 2.99 3.63 20.14
N ALA A 50 3.04 2.67 21.07
CA ALA A 50 2.04 2.53 22.13
C ALA A 50 1.90 3.82 22.95
N ASP A 51 3.02 4.50 23.20
CA ASP A 51 3.07 5.77 23.93
C ASP A 51 2.97 7.00 23.01
N GLN A 52 2.77 6.81 21.70
CA GLN A 52 2.72 7.87 20.69
C GLN A 52 1.41 7.84 19.87
N PRO A 53 0.25 8.08 20.51
CA PRO A 53 -1.07 7.90 19.87
C PRO A 53 -1.31 8.83 18.68
N ARG A 54 -0.68 10.01 18.64
CA ARG A 54 -0.78 10.94 17.50
C ARG A 54 -0.10 10.38 16.26
N LEU A 55 1.15 9.92 16.41
CA LEU A 55 1.92 9.32 15.32
C LEU A 55 1.25 8.04 14.81
N ARG A 56 0.73 7.19 15.72
CA ARG A 56 -0.09 6.03 15.34
C ARG A 56 -1.32 6.43 14.53
N THR A 57 -2.02 7.49 14.92
CA THR A 57 -3.20 8.00 14.21
C THR A 57 -2.84 8.54 12.83
N GLU A 58 -1.70 9.21 12.69
CA GLU A 58 -1.19 9.71 11.41
C GLU A 58 -0.93 8.55 10.45
N LEU A 59 -0.19 7.52 10.87
CA LEU A 59 0.07 6.32 10.06
C LEU A 59 -1.22 5.61 9.63
N LEU A 60 -2.21 5.50 10.51
CA LEU A 60 -3.52 4.91 10.16
C LEU A 60 -4.28 5.75 9.12
N ARG A 61 -4.19 7.09 9.19
CA ARG A 61 -4.80 7.98 8.20
C ARG A 61 -4.09 7.88 6.85
N GLU A 62 -2.76 7.80 6.86
CA GLU A 62 -1.98 7.58 5.65
C GLU A 62 -2.34 6.24 5.01
N ALA A 63 -2.42 5.16 5.81
CA ALA A 63 -2.85 3.84 5.34
C ALA A 63 -4.23 3.88 4.67
N LEU A 64 -5.18 4.59 5.27
CA LEU A 64 -6.50 4.78 4.67
C LEU A 64 -6.43 5.57 3.36
N GLY A 65 -5.56 6.59 3.29
CA GLY A 65 -5.28 7.36 2.09
C GLY A 65 -4.74 6.48 0.95
N SER A 66 -3.75 5.63 1.25
CA SER A 66 -3.15 4.71 0.28
C SER A 66 -4.14 3.61 -0.16
N VAL A 67 -5.00 3.09 0.73
CA VAL A 67 -6.10 2.19 0.34
C VAL A 67 -7.07 2.87 -0.63
N ARG A 68 -7.42 4.13 -0.39
CA ARG A 68 -8.28 4.90 -1.30
C ARG A 68 -7.62 5.08 -2.67
N ALA A 69 -6.32 5.40 -2.70
CA ALA A 69 -5.55 5.52 -3.93
C ALA A 69 -5.53 4.19 -4.71
N ALA A 70 -5.30 3.08 -4.01
CA ALA A 70 -5.35 1.74 -4.60
C ALA A 70 -6.71 1.43 -5.24
N ALA A 71 -7.80 1.74 -4.55
CA ALA A 71 -9.15 1.52 -5.08
C ALA A 71 -9.41 2.33 -6.36
N VAL A 72 -9.01 3.60 -6.39
CA VAL A 72 -9.13 4.46 -7.58
C VAL A 72 -8.29 3.93 -8.74
N ALA A 73 -7.01 3.62 -8.50
CA ALA A 73 -6.10 3.11 -9.52
C ALA A 73 -6.57 1.76 -10.09
N THR A 74 -7.08 0.88 -9.22
CA THR A 74 -7.69 -0.39 -9.63
C THR A 74 -8.93 -0.17 -10.50
N GLY A 75 -9.80 0.77 -10.12
CA GLY A 75 -10.96 1.14 -10.93
C GLY A 75 -10.57 1.62 -12.33
N ILE A 76 -9.53 2.44 -12.45
CA ILE A 76 -8.98 2.89 -13.74
C ILE A 76 -8.44 1.70 -14.54
N ALA A 77 -7.69 0.80 -13.89
CA ALA A 77 -7.15 -0.40 -14.55
C ALA A 77 -8.27 -1.28 -15.14
N VAL A 78 -9.36 -1.49 -14.38
CA VAL A 78 -10.53 -2.25 -14.84
C VAL A 78 -11.22 -1.56 -16.01
N THR A 79 -11.43 -0.24 -15.95
CA THR A 79 -12.04 0.52 -17.05
C THR A 79 -11.20 0.40 -18.33
N ARG A 80 -9.88 0.58 -18.24
CA ARG A 80 -8.98 0.43 -19.41
C ARG A 80 -9.02 -0.99 -19.99
N ALA A 81 -9.00 -2.01 -19.14
CA ALA A 81 -9.09 -3.40 -19.59
C ALA A 81 -10.41 -3.70 -20.33
N ASN A 82 -11.52 -3.11 -19.87
CA ASN A 82 -12.82 -3.22 -20.51
C ASN A 82 -12.88 -2.46 -21.85
N GLU A 83 -12.27 -1.28 -21.94
CA GLU A 83 -12.16 -0.53 -23.20
C GLU A 83 -11.39 -1.30 -24.26
N VAL A 84 -10.23 -1.85 -23.90
CA VAL A 84 -9.44 -2.70 -24.81
C VAL A 84 -10.25 -3.92 -25.26
N SER A 85 -10.95 -4.57 -24.33
CA SER A 85 -11.81 -5.72 -24.65
C SER A 85 -12.94 -5.36 -25.62
N ARG A 86 -13.48 -4.13 -25.56
CA ARG A 86 -14.56 -3.68 -26.46
C ARG A 86 -14.08 -3.32 -27.87
N VAL A 87 -12.84 -2.85 -28.04
CA VAL A 87 -12.27 -2.50 -29.35
C VAL A 87 -11.84 -3.74 -30.14
N LEU A 88 -11.56 -4.85 -29.44
CA LEU A 88 -11.13 -6.12 -30.03
C LEU A 88 -12.28 -7.05 -30.46
N VAL A 89 -13.55 -6.65 -30.26
CA VAL A 89 -14.77 -7.37 -30.65
C VAL A 89 -15.43 -6.64 -31.82
#